data_AF-S5VSD6-F1
#
_entry.id   AF-S5VSD6-F1
#
_cell.length_a   1.000
_cell.length_b   1.000
_cell.length_c   1.000
_cell.angle_alpha   90.00
_cell.angle_beta   90.00
_cell.angle_gamma   90.00
#
_symmetry.space_group_name_H-M   'P 1'
#
loop_
_entity.id
_entity.type
_entity.pdbx_description
1 polymer ?
#
loop_
_entity_poly.entity_id
_entity_poly.type
_entity_poly.pdbx_seq_one_letter_code
_entity_poly.pdbx_strand_id
1 'polypeptide(L)'
;MATYWRTNLTLRQVAPLLGVSKSGADRILDHLAPLLAISPARRPRKDTVYIVDGTLVPTRDRSIAASSKNYRYSTNLQVVIDANSRLVVAIGIPLPGSRNDCRAFAESGVDRACRGAPVIAGGGHQGTGLLIPHRERRGQKRLSAQQEAENTVHRRARARVEHALSR
;
A
#
# COMPACT_ATOMS: atom_id res chain seq x y z
N MET A 1 5.46 21.98 9.01
CA MET A 1 5.99 20.75 8.37
C MET A 1 5.12 19.53 8.64
N ALA A 2 4.89 19.13 9.90
CA ALA A 2 3.89 18.09 10.22
C ALA A 2 2.48 18.42 9.68
N THR A 3 2.12 19.69 9.62
CA THR A 3 0.89 20.19 9.00
C THR A 3 0.75 19.75 7.54
N TYR A 4 1.79 19.84 6.71
CA TYR A 4 1.71 19.42 5.30
C TYR A 4 1.43 17.91 5.14
N TRP A 5 2.01 17.08 6.01
CA TRP A 5 1.84 15.63 5.97
C TRP A 5 0.56 15.14 6.65
N ARG A 6 0.02 15.88 7.63
CA ARG A 6 -1.21 15.52 8.37
C ARG A 6 -2.46 16.22 7.89
N THR A 7 -2.32 17.33 7.19
CA THR A 7 -3.43 18.07 6.61
C THR A 7 -3.26 18.00 5.11
N ASN A 8 -4.33 17.69 4.37
CA ASN A 8 -4.31 17.57 2.92
C ASN A 8 -4.16 18.95 2.22
N LEU A 9 -3.22 19.77 2.70
CA LEU A 9 -2.92 21.11 2.24
C LEU A 9 -1.81 21.06 1.20
N THR A 10 -1.97 21.80 0.12
CA THR A 10 -0.96 21.93 -0.92
C THR A 10 0.22 22.80 -0.44
N LEU A 11 1.38 22.66 -1.09
CA LEU A 11 2.54 23.52 -0.84
C LEU A 11 2.22 25.02 -0.99
N ARG A 12 1.27 25.37 -1.87
CA ARG A 12 0.81 26.75 -2.05
C ARG A 12 0.01 27.28 -0.85
N GLN A 13 -0.62 26.40 -0.09
CA GLN A 13 -1.34 26.74 1.13
C GLN A 13 -0.41 26.74 2.34
N VAL A 14 0.53 25.78 2.42
CA VAL A 14 1.46 25.68 3.56
C VAL A 14 2.54 26.75 3.54
N ALA A 15 3.03 27.15 2.36
CA ALA A 15 4.12 28.11 2.25
C ALA A 15 3.78 29.49 2.89
N PRO A 16 2.63 30.12 2.60
CA PRO A 16 2.22 31.35 3.29
C PRO A 16 2.06 31.18 4.80
N LEU A 17 1.53 30.05 5.27
CA LEU A 17 1.34 29.77 6.70
C LEU A 17 2.67 29.69 7.48
N LEU A 18 3.77 29.42 6.79
CA LEU A 18 5.10 29.30 7.37
C LEU A 18 6.03 30.47 6.99
N GLY A 19 5.52 31.50 6.30
CA GLY A 19 6.32 32.66 5.88
C GLY A 19 7.43 32.36 4.89
N VAL A 20 7.35 31.24 4.16
CA VAL A 20 8.35 30.81 3.17
C VAL A 20 7.78 30.85 1.75
N SER A 21 8.65 30.89 0.75
CA SER A 21 8.22 30.69 -0.64
C SER A 21 7.77 29.25 -0.88
N LYS A 22 6.94 29.02 -1.91
CA LYS A 22 6.54 27.66 -2.32
C LYS A 22 7.76 26.76 -2.58
N SER A 23 8.77 27.27 -3.26
CA SER A 23 10.03 26.53 -3.52
C SER A 23 10.88 26.34 -2.26
N GLY A 24 10.81 27.27 -1.30
CA GLY A 24 11.43 27.10 0.01
C GLY A 24 10.79 25.97 0.80
N ALA A 25 9.45 25.93 0.85
CA ALA A 25 8.70 24.84 1.48
C ALA A 25 9.00 23.48 0.83
N ASP A 26 9.10 23.43 -0.49
CA ASP A 26 9.45 22.23 -1.28
C ASP A 26 10.81 21.66 -0.85
N ARG A 27 11.86 22.49 -0.85
CA ARG A 27 13.21 22.07 -0.42
C ARG A 27 13.26 21.61 1.04
N ILE A 28 12.54 22.30 1.93
CA ILE A 28 12.47 21.89 3.34
C ILE A 28 11.80 20.52 3.45
N LEU A 29 10.72 20.28 2.68
CA LEU A 29 10.09 18.96 2.64
C LEU A 29 11.01 17.90 2.07
N ASP A 30 11.69 18.16 0.95
CA ASP A 30 12.64 17.21 0.34
C ASP A 30 13.75 16.82 1.32
N HIS A 31 14.22 17.76 2.13
CA HIS A 31 15.23 17.50 3.15
C HIS A 31 14.69 16.71 4.36
N LEU A 32 13.47 17.04 4.81
CA LEU A 32 12.90 16.44 6.03
C LEU A 32 12.16 15.12 5.77
N ALA A 33 11.63 14.89 4.58
CA ALA A 33 10.81 13.72 4.27
C ALA A 33 11.53 12.39 4.56
N PRO A 34 12.82 12.21 4.22
CA PRO A 34 13.55 10.98 4.57
C PRO A 34 13.72 10.78 6.08
N LEU A 35 13.83 11.87 6.85
CA LEU A 35 14.00 11.83 8.30
C LEU A 35 12.71 11.49 9.04
N LEU A 36 11.57 11.81 8.43
CA LEU A 36 10.23 11.56 8.96
C LEU A 36 9.62 10.25 8.44
N ALA A 37 10.32 9.54 7.55
CA ALA A 37 9.89 8.23 7.10
C ALA A 37 9.80 7.29 8.31
N ILE A 38 8.57 6.89 8.65
CA ILE A 38 8.32 5.96 9.75
C ILE A 38 9.10 4.68 9.45
N SER A 39 10.06 4.36 10.32
CA SER A 39 10.76 3.08 10.25
C SER A 39 9.74 1.97 10.41
N PRO A 40 9.69 0.99 9.49
CA PRO A 40 8.75 -0.10 9.60
C PRO A 40 8.98 -0.90 10.89
N ALA A 41 7.91 -1.42 11.51
CA ALA A 41 8.01 -2.15 12.77
C ALA A 41 8.91 -3.40 12.62
N ARG A 42 9.92 -3.55 13.47
CA ARG A 42 11.09 -4.42 13.19
C ARG A 42 11.05 -5.87 13.70
N ARG A 43 9.99 -6.36 14.36
CA ARG A 43 9.98 -7.78 14.81
C ARG A 43 8.61 -8.45 14.68
N PRO A 44 8.49 -9.54 13.89
CA PRO A 44 7.32 -10.40 13.92
C PRO A 44 7.19 -11.06 15.30
N ARG A 45 5.94 -11.17 15.78
CA ARG A 45 5.56 -11.95 16.97
C ARG A 45 5.12 -13.34 16.50
N LYS A 46 5.01 -14.29 17.44
CA LYS A 46 4.61 -15.69 17.15
C LYS A 46 3.28 -15.80 16.41
N ASP A 47 2.36 -14.87 16.65
CA ASP A 47 1.01 -14.85 16.06
C ASP A 47 0.84 -13.73 15.01
N THR A 48 1.94 -13.28 14.41
CA THR A 48 1.90 -12.23 13.40
C THR A 48 1.26 -12.74 12.11
N VAL A 49 0.25 -12.01 11.65
CA VAL A 49 -0.36 -12.15 10.33
C VAL A 49 -0.16 -10.83 9.62
N TYR A 50 0.31 -10.88 8.38
CA TYR A 50 0.48 -9.68 7.56
C TYR A 50 -0.67 -9.50 6.59
N ILE A 51 -0.94 -8.25 6.24
CA ILE A 51 -1.81 -7.89 5.12
C ILE A 51 -0.97 -7.07 4.15
N VAL A 52 -0.95 -7.46 2.88
CA VAL A 52 -0.34 -6.70 1.81
C VAL A 52 -1.40 -6.12 0.89
N ASP A 53 -1.22 -4.86 0.50
CA ASP A 53 -2.05 -4.21 -0.51
C ASP A 53 -1.25 -3.31 -1.42
N GLY A 54 -1.71 -3.22 -2.67
CA GLY A 54 -1.22 -2.28 -3.66
C GLY A 54 -2.07 -1.03 -3.67
N THR A 55 -1.45 0.13 -3.45
CA THR A 55 -2.11 1.43 -3.55
C THR A 55 -1.54 2.23 -4.72
N LEU A 56 -2.43 2.81 -5.53
CA LEU A 56 -2.02 3.66 -6.64
C LEU A 56 -1.84 5.08 -6.11
N VAL A 57 -0.57 5.52 -6.05
CA VAL A 57 -0.21 6.86 -5.61
C VAL A 57 -0.03 7.73 -6.85
N PRO A 58 -0.86 8.78 -7.07
CA PRO A 58 -0.65 9.70 -8.17
C PRO A 58 0.72 10.36 -8.07
N THR A 59 1.52 10.29 -9.13
CA THR A 59 2.90 10.79 -9.12
C THR A 59 3.18 11.50 -10.44
N ARG A 60 3.86 12.66 -10.36
CA ARG A 60 4.22 13.47 -11.54
C ARG A 60 5.55 13.08 -12.16
N ASP A 61 6.38 12.33 -11.45
CA ASP A 61 7.62 11.79 -11.98
C ASP A 61 7.33 10.77 -13.09
N ARG A 62 7.61 11.18 -14.32
CA ARG A 62 7.37 10.40 -15.54
C ARG A 62 8.42 9.29 -15.76
N SER A 63 9.51 9.27 -15.00
CA SER A 63 10.51 8.21 -15.10
C SER A 63 10.03 6.90 -14.47
N ILE A 64 9.12 6.97 -13.50
CA ILE A 64 8.57 5.80 -12.79
C ILE A 64 7.05 5.67 -13.01
N ALA A 65 6.30 6.78 -13.00
CA ALA A 65 4.84 6.72 -13.09
C ALA A 65 4.37 6.28 -14.48
N ALA A 66 3.32 5.45 -14.51
CA ALA A 66 2.66 5.00 -15.73
C ALA A 66 1.15 5.16 -15.62
N SER A 67 0.47 5.15 -16.77
CA SER A 67 -0.99 5.09 -16.82
C SER A 67 -1.46 3.81 -16.10
N SER A 68 -2.44 3.96 -15.22
CA SER A 68 -2.97 2.89 -14.38
C SER A 68 -4.46 2.65 -14.66
N LYS A 69 -5.06 1.65 -14.00
CA LYS A 69 -6.46 1.23 -14.23
C LYS A 69 -7.53 2.32 -14.01
N ASN A 70 -7.17 3.42 -13.36
CA ASN A 70 -8.04 4.59 -13.17
C ASN A 70 -7.77 5.72 -14.18
N TYR A 71 -7.02 5.43 -15.25
CA TYR A 71 -6.59 6.38 -16.30
C TYR A 71 -5.77 7.56 -15.79
N ARG A 72 -5.18 7.46 -14.59
CA ARG A 72 -4.24 8.44 -14.04
C ARG A 72 -2.82 7.89 -14.05
N TYR A 73 -1.86 8.80 -14.23
CA TYR A 73 -0.44 8.50 -14.02
C TYR A 73 -0.17 8.32 -12.53
N SER A 74 0.32 7.14 -12.17
CA SER A 74 0.57 6.76 -10.79
C SER A 74 1.72 5.77 -10.68
N THR A 75 2.16 5.58 -9.46
CA THR A 75 3.01 4.44 -9.06
C THR A 75 2.15 3.44 -8.28
N ASN A 76 2.40 2.15 -8.47
CA ASN A 76 1.87 1.10 -7.61
C ASN A 76 2.84 0.93 -6.43
N LEU A 77 2.39 1.34 -5.25
CA LEU A 77 3.13 1.20 -4.00
C LEU A 77 2.56 0.01 -3.23
N GLN A 78 3.40 -0.98 -2.96
CA GLN A 78 3.04 -2.12 -2.12
C GLN A 78 3.29 -1.79 -0.65
N VAL A 79 2.28 -1.97 0.20
CA VAL A 79 2.37 -1.71 1.63
C VAL A 79 2.00 -2.97 2.39
N VAL A 80 2.84 -3.35 3.35
CA VAL A 80 2.60 -4.47 4.27
C VAL A 80 2.32 -3.91 5.66
N ILE A 81 1.23 -4.36 6.26
CA ILE A 81 0.88 -4.05 7.64
C ILE A 81 0.81 -5.31 8.49
N ASP A 82 1.05 -5.17 9.79
CA ASP A 82 0.67 -6.18 10.77
C ASP A 82 -0.84 -6.11 11.00
N ALA A 83 -1.54 -7.24 10.81
CA ALA A 83 -2.99 -7.30 10.86
C ALA A 83 -3.55 -6.94 12.25
N ASN A 84 -2.80 -7.16 13.33
CA ASN A 84 -3.26 -6.98 14.70
C ASN A 84 -3.09 -5.52 15.16
N SER A 85 -1.91 -4.95 14.93
CA SER A 85 -1.54 -3.59 15.33
C SER A 85 -1.86 -2.53 14.29
N ARG A 86 -2.08 -2.93 13.02
CA ARG A 86 -2.25 -2.04 11.86
C ARG A 86 -1.04 -1.14 11.57
N LEU A 87 0.12 -1.47 12.16
CA LEU A 87 1.37 -0.75 11.91
C LEU A 87 1.96 -1.20 10.57
N VAL A 88 2.58 -0.26 9.86
CA VAL A 88 3.33 -0.54 8.64
C VAL A 88 4.62 -1.30 8.98
N VAL A 89 4.82 -2.43 8.31
CA VAL A 89 5.94 -3.36 8.49
C VAL A 89 6.90 -3.34 7.31
N ALA A 90 6.41 -3.01 6.11
CA ALA A 90 7.26 -2.73 4.97
C ALA A 90 6.53 -1.87 3.95
N ILE A 91 7.30 -1.10 3.19
CA ILE A 91 6.86 -0.38 2.01
C ILE A 91 7.81 -0.81 0.89
N GLY A 92 7.25 -1.30 -0.21
CA GLY A 92 8.02 -1.69 -1.39
C GLY A 92 8.51 -0.48 -2.17
N ILE A 93 9.52 -0.69 -3.02
CA ILE A 93 9.95 0.33 -3.98
C ILE A 93 8.75 0.66 -4.89
N PRO A 94 8.43 1.96 -5.15
CA PRO A 94 7.36 2.32 -6.05
C PRO A 94 7.62 1.77 -7.47
N LEU A 95 6.62 1.10 -8.03
CA LEU A 95 6.69 0.58 -9.40
C LEU A 95 5.71 1.36 -10.31
N PRO A 96 5.82 1.26 -11.64
CA PRO A 96 4.85 1.88 -12.54
C PRO A 96 3.40 1.47 -12.21
N GLY A 97 2.45 2.40 -12.25
CA GLY A 97 1.05 2.14 -11.89
C GLY A 97 0.31 1.10 -12.75
N SER A 98 0.88 0.73 -13.89
CA SER A 98 0.42 -0.39 -14.73
C SER A 98 0.91 -1.76 -14.26
N ARG A 99 1.86 -1.81 -13.31
CA ARG A 99 2.40 -3.05 -12.76
C ARG A 99 1.35 -3.74 -11.92
N ASN A 100 1.01 -4.97 -12.28
CA ASN A 100 0.03 -5.76 -11.54
C ASN A 100 0.54 -6.14 -10.15
N ASP A 101 -0.38 -6.35 -9.21
CA ASP A 101 -0.03 -6.58 -7.81
C ASP A 101 0.78 -7.87 -7.61
N CYS A 102 0.52 -8.93 -8.39
CA CYS A 102 1.31 -10.16 -8.27
C CYS A 102 2.79 -9.97 -8.62
N ARG A 103 3.12 -9.18 -9.66
CA ARG A 103 4.52 -8.85 -9.95
C ARG A 103 5.05 -7.81 -9.00
N ALA A 104 4.24 -6.79 -8.68
CA ALA A 104 4.65 -5.71 -7.81
C ALA A 104 5.06 -6.22 -6.42
N PHE A 105 4.37 -7.24 -5.91
CA PHE A 105 4.71 -7.88 -4.64
C PHE A 105 6.17 -8.35 -4.57
N ALA A 106 6.67 -9.01 -5.62
CA ALA A 106 8.05 -9.48 -5.68
C ALA A 106 9.04 -8.41 -6.18
N GLU A 107 8.70 -7.70 -7.26
CA GLU A 107 9.57 -6.70 -7.90
C GLU A 107 9.86 -5.50 -6.96
N SER A 108 8.92 -5.15 -6.08
CA SER A 108 9.10 -4.05 -5.11
C SER A 108 9.95 -4.44 -3.90
N GLY A 109 10.24 -5.75 -3.72
CA GLY A 109 11.00 -6.31 -2.60
C GLY A 109 10.22 -6.46 -1.29
N VAL A 110 8.92 -6.15 -1.28
CA VAL A 110 8.09 -6.21 -0.05
C VAL A 110 7.87 -7.65 0.43
N ASP A 111 7.96 -8.64 -0.47
CA ASP A 111 7.87 -10.08 -0.20
C ASP A 111 8.88 -10.53 0.87
N ARG A 112 10.05 -9.90 0.94
CA ARG A 112 11.10 -10.24 1.89
C ARG A 112 10.65 -10.04 3.34
N ALA A 113 9.85 -9.00 3.59
CA ALA A 113 9.30 -8.72 4.91
C ALA A 113 8.20 -9.71 5.32
N CYS A 114 7.59 -10.39 4.35
CA CYS A 114 6.51 -11.34 4.55
C CYS A 114 7.00 -12.77 4.87
N ARG A 115 8.30 -13.05 4.76
CA ARG A 115 8.84 -14.41 4.93
C ARG A 115 8.60 -14.92 6.35
N GLY A 116 8.08 -16.15 6.45
CA GLY A 116 7.85 -16.83 7.73
C GLY A 116 6.57 -16.42 8.46
N ALA A 117 5.69 -15.63 7.85
CA ALA A 117 4.38 -15.27 8.39
C ALA A 117 3.25 -15.54 7.39
N PRO A 118 2.05 -15.92 7.83
CA PRO A 118 0.87 -15.93 6.97
C PRO A 118 0.55 -14.53 6.47
N VAL A 119 0.24 -14.40 5.18
CA VAL A 119 -0.02 -13.09 4.56
C VAL A 119 -1.34 -13.13 3.80
N ILE A 120 -2.20 -12.17 4.09
CA ILE A 120 -3.50 -11.94 3.46
C ILE A 120 -3.33 -10.88 2.37
N ALA A 121 -3.89 -11.12 1.19
CA ALA A 121 -3.79 -10.22 0.05
C ALA A 121 -5.10 -10.12 -0.73
N GLY A 122 -5.18 -9.14 -1.63
CA GLY A 122 -6.30 -9.00 -2.57
C GLY A 122 -6.17 -9.97 -3.74
N GLY A 123 -7.26 -10.17 -4.48
CA GLY A 123 -7.28 -11.05 -5.67
C GLY A 123 -6.32 -10.63 -6.80
N GLY A 124 -5.72 -9.44 -6.77
CA GLY A 124 -4.66 -9.04 -7.70
C GLY A 124 -3.33 -9.80 -7.51
N HIS A 125 -3.15 -10.47 -6.38
CA HIS A 125 -1.93 -11.19 -6.01
C HIS A 125 -1.98 -12.67 -6.38
N GLN A 126 -2.61 -13.02 -7.50
CA GLN A 126 -2.68 -14.41 -7.93
C GLN A 126 -1.29 -14.98 -8.23
N GLY A 127 -1.04 -16.23 -7.81
CA GLY A 127 0.20 -16.95 -8.07
C GLY A 127 1.36 -16.64 -7.13
N THR A 128 1.15 -15.84 -6.07
CA THR A 128 2.20 -15.45 -5.12
C THR A 128 2.28 -16.34 -3.86
N GLY A 129 1.35 -17.29 -3.71
CA GLY A 129 1.26 -18.14 -2.51
C GLY A 129 0.60 -17.46 -1.29
N LEU A 130 0.15 -16.22 -1.42
CA LEU A 130 -0.56 -15.50 -0.37
C LEU A 130 -1.99 -16.01 -0.21
N LEU A 131 -2.57 -15.81 0.97
CA LEU A 131 -3.99 -16.04 1.20
C LEU A 131 -4.78 -14.97 0.44
N ILE A 132 -5.51 -15.38 -0.60
CA ILE A 132 -6.33 -14.53 -1.47
C ILE A 132 -7.78 -15.03 -1.44
N PRO A 133 -8.78 -14.17 -1.74
CA PRO A 133 -10.17 -14.63 -1.73
C PRO A 133 -10.40 -15.65 -2.86
N HIS A 134 -11.36 -16.56 -2.63
CA HIS A 134 -11.86 -17.46 -3.66
C HIS A 134 -12.38 -16.68 -4.86
N ARG A 135 -12.07 -17.19 -6.05
CA ARG A 135 -12.52 -16.65 -7.32
C ARG A 135 -13.18 -17.76 -8.12
N GLU A 136 -14.20 -17.39 -8.88
CA GLU A 136 -14.84 -18.29 -9.83
C GLU A 136 -13.83 -18.80 -10.85
N ARG A 137 -13.80 -20.11 -11.05
CA ARG A 137 -12.98 -20.75 -12.08
C ARG A 137 -13.67 -20.64 -13.43
N ARG A 138 -12.90 -20.78 -14.52
CA ARG A 138 -13.45 -20.80 -15.88
C ARG A 138 -14.51 -21.90 -15.98
N GLY A 139 -15.74 -21.53 -16.37
CA GLY A 139 -16.88 -22.44 -16.49
C GLY A 139 -17.68 -22.64 -15.20
N GLN A 140 -17.24 -22.08 -14.07
CA GLN A 140 -18.01 -22.07 -12.82
C GLN A 140 -19.02 -20.92 -12.84
N LYS A 141 -20.29 -21.21 -12.55
CA LYS A 141 -21.36 -20.17 -12.54
C LYS A 141 -21.37 -19.32 -11.27
N ARG A 142 -21.07 -19.93 -10.11
CA ARG A 142 -21.04 -19.28 -8.78
C ARG A 142 -20.11 -19.99 -7.82
N LEU A 143 -19.64 -19.26 -6.81
CA LEU A 143 -18.96 -19.82 -5.65
C LEU A 143 -19.93 -20.64 -4.79
N SER A 144 -19.40 -21.61 -4.05
CA SER A 144 -20.18 -22.32 -3.02
C SER A 144 -20.48 -21.40 -1.83
N ALA A 145 -21.53 -21.69 -1.07
CA ALA A 145 -21.88 -20.94 0.14
C ALA A 145 -20.72 -20.85 1.14
N GLN A 146 -19.92 -21.92 1.26
CA GLN A 146 -18.72 -21.93 2.09
C GLN A 146 -17.65 -20.94 1.57
N GLN A 147 -17.35 -20.96 0.27
CA GLN A 147 -16.40 -20.01 -0.33
C GLN A 147 -16.85 -18.56 -0.19
N GLU A 148 -18.14 -18.29 -0.27
CA GLU A 148 -18.71 -16.96 -0.05
C GLU A 148 -18.58 -16.51 1.43
N ALA A 149 -18.81 -17.42 2.37
CA ALA A 149 -18.59 -17.17 3.79
C ALA A 149 -17.13 -16.87 4.10
N GLU A 150 -16.20 -17.68 3.57
CA GLU A 150 -14.76 -17.47 3.70
C GLU A 150 -14.32 -16.14 3.06
N ASN A 151 -14.84 -15.79 1.88
CA ASN A 151 -14.61 -14.49 1.25
C ASN A 151 -15.13 -13.31 2.08
N THR A 152 -16.17 -13.51 2.87
CA THR A 152 -16.69 -12.49 3.78
C THR A 152 -15.76 -12.25 4.95
N VAL A 153 -15.21 -13.32 5.54
CA VAL A 153 -14.17 -13.23 6.58
C VAL A 153 -12.91 -12.58 6.00
N HIS A 154 -12.49 -13.00 4.81
CA HIS A 154 -11.34 -12.43 4.09
C HIS A 154 -11.45 -10.92 3.90
N ARG A 155 -12.61 -10.46 3.40
CA ARG A 155 -12.87 -9.02 3.20
C ARG A 155 -12.82 -8.24 4.52
N ARG A 156 -13.38 -8.77 5.61
CA ARG A 156 -13.32 -8.14 6.94
C ARG A 156 -11.88 -8.04 7.46
N ALA A 157 -11.06 -9.07 7.27
CA ALA A 157 -9.64 -9.03 7.63
C ALA A 157 -8.90 -7.97 6.81
N ARG A 158 -9.11 -7.96 5.49
CA ARG A 158 -8.48 -7.00 4.57
C ARG A 158 -8.80 -5.54 4.86
N ALA A 159 -10.03 -5.21 5.28
CA ALA A 159 -10.43 -3.84 5.59
C ALA A 159 -9.48 -3.13 6.59
N ARG A 160 -8.73 -3.89 7.40
CA ARG A 160 -7.70 -3.34 8.30
C ARG A 160 -6.59 -2.57 7.58
N VAL A 161 -6.22 -2.93 6.34
CA VAL A 161 -5.22 -2.19 5.56
C VAL A 161 -5.74 -0.85 5.08
N GLU A 162 -7.02 -0.80 4.66
CA GLU A 162 -7.68 0.43 4.27
C GLU A 162 -7.75 1.41 5.45
N HIS A 163 -8.03 0.91 6.66
CA HIS A 163 -7.99 1.71 7.89
C HIS A 163 -6.57 2.20 8.28
N ALA A 164 -5.52 1.49 7.86
CA ALA A 164 -4.15 1.91 8.10
C ALA A 164 -3.71 3.01 7.11
N LEU A 165 -4.19 2.94 5.86
CA LEU A 165 -3.85 3.89 4.80
C LEU A 165 -4.70 5.18 4.81
N SER A 166 -5.89 5.15 5.42
CA SER A 166 -6.82 6.29 5.46
C SER A 166 -6.70 7.19 6.70
N ARG A 167 -5.64 7.02 7.50
CA ARG A 167 -5.40 7.81 8.72
C ARG A 167 -4.51 9.03 8.49
#